data_AF-B4J3P6-F1
#
_entry.id   AF-B4J3P6-F1
#
_cell.length_a   1.000
_cell.length_b   1.000
_cell.length_c   1.000
_cell.angle_alpha   90.00
_cell.angle_beta   90.00
_cell.angle_gamma   90.00
#
_symmetry.space_group_name_H-M   'P 1'
#
loop_
_entity.id
_entity.type
_entity.pdbx_description
1 polymer ?
#
loop_
_entity_poly.entity_id
_entity_poly.type
_entity_poly.pdbx_seq_one_letter_code
_entity_poly.pdbx_strand_id
1 'polypeptide(L)'
;MLPLPSIDQELRCPGFCDCHLPNCVDVANHKGHIPDLVKCRCGEDSGNGLDWQWHHSEESDAQIVGRDIIFHPTYSQGTTIVRGEQPLQLGKVHFWEMRVITVLAGTDVMFGIGTDSFNLEQFKFHFVSALGTNSQSWGYSYNGKIQHCGDQLPYGQKFSQGCLVGIYLDRTRGHLEFYLNRRSLGVAYTNIPTDPNVKIYPMVCSTAAKSVVRLINSTSVAATLQLRAFEALAKQPVKLEELRQMPGLKSIMQLYWFLAPPVRYSRCSRDPDLELGDEAVLSSSKLRLGRKHKYRESDDVNIDDDLDLYANAHKIPPRRRERSSDEEYASSIHEFCDEYFHYLL
;
A
#
# COMPACT_ATOMS: atom_id res chain seq x y z
N MET A 1 -32.41 -13.11 21.12
CA MET A 1 -32.00 -13.01 19.70
C MET A 1 -30.95 -11.92 19.62
N LEU A 2 -29.69 -12.29 19.33
CA LEU A 2 -28.67 -11.30 19.00
C LEU A 2 -29.03 -10.69 17.63
N PRO A 3 -28.88 -9.38 17.44
CA PRO A 3 -29.17 -8.77 16.14
C PRO A 3 -28.20 -9.36 15.11
N LEU A 4 -28.76 -9.80 13.97
CA LEU A 4 -27.97 -10.18 12.81
C LEU A 4 -27.11 -8.97 12.40
N PRO A 5 -25.80 -9.16 12.15
CA PRO A 5 -24.96 -8.09 11.65
C PRO A 5 -25.52 -7.57 10.31
N SER A 6 -25.58 -6.24 10.16
CA SER A 6 -25.96 -5.59 8.91
C SER A 6 -25.05 -6.07 7.77
N ILE A 7 -25.59 -6.26 6.56
CA ILE A 7 -24.89 -6.73 5.34
C ILE A 7 -23.56 -5.98 5.06
N ASP A 8 -23.40 -4.74 5.54
CA ASP A 8 -22.15 -3.97 5.45
C ASP A 8 -20.98 -4.48 6.33
N GLN A 9 -21.24 -5.33 7.33
CA GLN A 9 -20.20 -5.95 8.17
C GLN A 9 -19.56 -7.19 7.51
N GLU A 10 -20.22 -7.80 6.51
CA GLU A 10 -19.70 -9.01 5.84
C GLU A 10 -18.57 -8.73 4.82
N LEU A 11 -18.30 -7.46 4.48
CA LEU A 11 -17.33 -7.09 3.43
C LEU A 11 -15.98 -6.57 3.93
N ARG A 12 -15.73 -6.57 5.25
CA ARG A 12 -14.44 -6.11 5.81
C ARG A 12 -13.54 -7.29 6.16
N CYS A 13 -12.27 -7.18 5.81
CA CYS A 13 -11.26 -8.15 6.22
C CYS A 13 -11.23 -8.22 7.76
N PRO A 14 -11.28 -9.44 8.33
CA PRO A 14 -11.18 -9.60 9.77
C PRO A 14 -9.80 -9.17 10.28
N GLY A 15 -9.72 -8.88 11.58
CA GLY A 15 -8.46 -8.60 12.24
C GLY A 15 -7.45 -9.75 12.07
N PHE A 16 -6.17 -9.47 12.29
CA PHE A 16 -5.11 -10.48 12.16
C PHE A 16 -5.23 -11.62 13.17
N CYS A 17 -5.82 -11.34 14.33
CA CYS A 17 -6.02 -12.28 15.44
C CYS A 17 -7.31 -11.94 16.19
N ASP A 18 -7.78 -12.86 17.04
CA ASP A 18 -9.03 -12.72 17.79
C ASP A 18 -8.84 -12.03 19.15
N CYS A 19 -7.69 -11.40 19.39
CA CYS A 19 -7.45 -10.68 20.63
C CYS A 19 -8.35 -9.45 20.75
N HIS A 20 -8.78 -9.16 21.98
CA HIS A 20 -9.56 -7.98 22.28
C HIS A 20 -8.75 -6.70 22.07
N LEU A 21 -9.32 -5.77 21.31
CA LEU A 21 -8.82 -4.42 21.07
C LEU A 21 -9.83 -3.41 21.65
N PRO A 22 -9.37 -2.22 22.07
CA PRO A 22 -10.24 -1.24 22.73
C PRO A 22 -11.36 -0.80 21.79
N ASN A 23 -12.60 -0.83 22.26
CA ASN A 23 -13.73 -0.32 21.49
C ASN A 23 -13.80 1.22 21.56
N CYS A 24 -14.75 1.83 20.84
CA CYS A 24 -14.89 3.29 20.81
C CYS A 24 -15.20 3.91 22.18
N VAL A 25 -15.92 3.21 23.05
CA VAL A 25 -16.24 3.65 24.42
C VAL A 25 -14.99 3.63 25.30
N ASP A 26 -14.18 2.58 25.20
CA ASP A 26 -12.91 2.48 25.93
C ASP A 26 -11.98 3.63 25.54
N VAL A 27 -11.84 3.90 24.24
CA VAL A 27 -11.00 4.98 23.70
C VAL A 27 -11.53 6.36 24.11
N ALA A 28 -12.85 6.56 24.11
CA ALA A 28 -13.45 7.84 24.47
C ALA A 28 -13.24 8.19 25.95
N ASN A 29 -13.37 7.20 26.83
CA ASN A 29 -13.29 7.38 28.29
C ASN A 29 -11.86 7.34 28.84
N HIS A 30 -10.89 6.87 28.05
CA HIS A 30 -9.51 6.75 28.48
C HIS A 30 -8.82 8.12 28.58
N LYS A 31 -8.21 8.38 29.74
CA LYS A 31 -7.49 9.63 30.04
C LYS A 31 -5.97 9.53 29.81
N GLY A 32 -5.44 8.32 29.61
CA GLY A 32 -4.02 8.06 29.34
C GLY A 32 -3.73 7.84 27.85
N HIS A 33 -2.62 7.17 27.55
CA HIS A 33 -2.28 6.82 26.17
C HIS A 33 -3.12 5.62 25.70
N ILE A 34 -3.91 5.82 24.64
CA ILE A 34 -4.75 4.78 24.03
C ILE A 34 -4.00 3.45 23.77
N PRO A 35 -2.73 3.46 23.30
CA PRO A 35 -1.90 2.25 23.22
C PRO A 35 -1.83 1.36 24.46
N ASP A 36 -1.95 1.92 25.67
CA ASP A 36 -1.84 1.19 26.94
C ASP A 36 -3.03 0.23 27.15
N LEU A 37 -4.15 0.48 26.46
CA LEU A 37 -5.30 -0.42 26.44
C LEU A 37 -5.03 -1.71 25.66
N VAL A 38 -4.00 -1.73 24.81
CA VAL A 38 -3.72 -2.83 23.89
C VAL A 38 -2.79 -3.86 24.52
N LYS A 39 -3.38 -4.95 25.00
CA LYS A 39 -2.64 -6.12 25.52
C LYS A 39 -2.17 -7.07 24.43
N CYS A 40 -2.75 -7.01 23.23
CA CYS A 40 -2.38 -7.90 22.15
C CYS A 40 -0.94 -7.63 21.64
N ARG A 41 -0.20 -8.70 21.35
CA ARG A 41 1.13 -8.68 20.73
C ARG A 41 1.24 -9.65 19.53
N CYS A 42 0.12 -10.22 19.07
CA CYS A 42 0.12 -11.14 17.92
C CYS A 42 0.67 -10.44 16.67
N GLY A 43 1.59 -11.11 15.96
CA GLY A 43 2.25 -10.60 14.76
C GLY A 43 3.40 -9.62 15.03
N GLU A 44 3.61 -9.16 16.26
CA GLU A 44 4.69 -8.20 16.57
C GLU A 44 6.09 -8.87 16.67
N ASP A 45 6.14 -10.19 16.61
CA ASP A 45 7.34 -11.04 16.73
C ASP A 45 8.05 -11.32 15.40
N SER A 46 7.41 -11.01 14.27
CA SER A 46 7.74 -11.62 12.98
C SER A 46 8.68 -10.78 12.10
N GLY A 47 9.34 -9.75 12.63
CA GLY A 47 10.12 -8.78 11.84
C GLY A 47 11.61 -8.71 12.21
N ASN A 48 12.39 -8.06 11.34
CA ASN A 48 13.81 -7.78 11.56
C ASN A 48 14.05 -6.50 12.37
N GLY A 49 13.00 -5.92 12.94
CA GLY A 49 13.05 -4.69 13.74
C GLY A 49 12.60 -3.45 12.97
N LEU A 50 13.14 -2.30 13.37
CA LEU A 50 12.78 -1.00 12.80
C LEU A 50 14.03 -0.33 12.22
N ASP A 51 14.16 -0.28 10.90
CA ASP A 51 15.24 0.48 10.23
C ASP A 51 14.96 1.98 10.22
N TRP A 52 13.69 2.36 10.36
CA TRP A 52 13.26 3.76 10.47
C TRP A 52 12.01 3.88 11.35
N GLN A 53 11.78 5.09 11.83
CA GLN A 53 10.62 5.48 12.65
C GLN A 53 9.89 6.68 12.05
N TRP A 54 8.70 6.97 12.58
CA TRP A 54 7.91 8.14 12.16
C TRP A 54 8.57 9.45 12.58
N HIS A 55 8.43 10.47 11.74
CA HIS A 55 8.96 11.80 12.01
C HIS A 55 8.11 12.55 13.02
N HIS A 56 8.73 13.04 14.08
CA HIS A 56 8.05 13.84 15.10
C HIS A 56 8.01 15.31 14.69
N SER A 57 6.80 15.85 14.51
CA SER A 57 6.56 17.27 14.24
C SER A 57 5.62 17.84 15.31
N GLU A 58 6.03 18.94 15.95
CA GLU A 58 5.22 19.64 16.96
C GLU A 58 4.04 20.40 16.35
N GLU A 59 4.08 20.68 15.04
CA GLU A 59 3.05 21.43 14.33
C GLU A 59 1.88 20.54 13.83
N SER A 60 2.12 19.23 13.79
CA SER A 60 1.18 18.23 13.31
C SER A 60 0.13 17.92 14.39
N ASP A 61 -1.12 17.71 13.98
CA ASP A 61 -2.20 17.23 14.89
C ASP A 61 -2.15 15.70 15.03
N ALA A 62 -0.95 15.17 15.21
CA ALA A 62 -0.67 13.77 15.50
C ALA A 62 0.45 13.67 16.55
N GLN A 63 0.24 12.79 17.52
CA GLN A 63 1.22 12.52 18.57
C GLN A 63 1.87 11.17 18.32
N ILE A 64 3.21 11.13 18.33
CA ILE A 64 3.98 9.88 18.16
C ILE A 64 4.51 9.44 19.52
N VAL A 65 4.14 8.24 19.96
CA VAL A 65 4.58 7.63 21.22
C VAL A 65 5.23 6.28 20.89
N GLY A 66 6.56 6.26 20.85
CA GLY A 66 7.32 5.07 20.45
C GLY A 66 6.99 4.65 19.02
N ARG A 67 6.23 3.57 18.86
CA ARG A 67 5.81 3.03 17.55
C ARG A 67 4.41 3.46 17.13
N ASP A 68 3.67 4.08 18.04
CA ASP A 68 2.26 4.43 17.86
C ASP A 68 2.12 5.86 17.36
N ILE A 69 1.31 6.04 16.33
CA ILE A 69 0.79 7.35 15.91
C ILE A 69 -0.62 7.46 16.44
N ILE A 70 -0.87 8.53 17.20
CA ILE A 70 -2.20 8.91 17.69
C ILE A 70 -2.61 10.15 16.91
N PHE A 71 -3.52 9.98 15.94
CA PHE A 71 -4.04 11.10 15.16
C PHE A 71 -5.12 11.82 15.95
N HIS A 72 -5.12 13.15 15.87
CA HIS A 72 -6.17 14.02 16.41
C HIS A 72 -6.53 13.65 17.86
N PRO A 73 -5.56 13.74 18.81
CA PRO A 73 -5.73 13.23 20.17
C PRO A 73 -6.88 13.91 20.95
N THR A 74 -7.20 15.16 20.58
CA THR A 74 -8.29 15.93 21.21
C THR A 74 -9.57 15.87 20.37
N TYR A 75 -9.53 16.40 19.15
CA TYR A 75 -10.61 16.38 18.16
C TYR A 75 -10.00 16.52 16.77
N SER A 76 -10.75 16.14 15.73
CA SER A 76 -10.30 16.26 14.34
C SER A 76 -10.86 17.51 13.68
N GLN A 77 -10.01 18.25 12.96
CA GLN A 77 -10.36 19.44 12.18
C GLN A 77 -10.16 19.26 10.67
N GLY A 78 -9.59 18.14 10.24
CA GLY A 78 -9.25 17.88 8.85
C GLY A 78 -8.51 16.56 8.70
N THR A 79 -7.56 16.51 7.77
CA THR A 79 -6.71 15.34 7.55
C THR A 79 -5.30 15.62 8.06
N THR A 80 -4.83 14.82 9.02
CA THR A 80 -3.43 14.83 9.45
C THR A 80 -2.63 13.77 8.71
N ILE A 81 -1.40 14.12 8.30
CA ILE A 81 -0.48 13.26 7.56
C ILE A 81 0.82 13.15 8.35
N VAL A 82 1.29 11.92 8.55
CA VAL A 82 2.57 11.61 9.19
C VAL A 82 3.47 10.91 8.18
N ARG A 83 4.72 11.35 8.08
CA ARG A 83 5.76 10.74 7.24
C ARG A 83 6.84 10.06 8.07
N GLY A 84 7.59 9.13 7.47
CA GLY A 84 8.81 8.59 8.06
C GLY A 84 9.91 9.64 8.21
N GLU A 85 10.81 9.45 9.18
CA GLU A 85 11.97 10.31 9.43
C GLU A 85 12.97 10.30 8.27
N GLN A 86 13.15 9.13 7.65
CA GLN A 86 14.18 8.90 6.64
C GLN A 86 13.55 8.58 5.28
N PRO A 87 14.17 9.05 4.17
CA PRO A 87 13.76 8.62 2.86
C PRO A 87 14.09 7.14 2.65
N LEU A 88 13.17 6.44 2.00
CA LEU A 88 13.38 5.11 1.47
C LEU A 88 14.51 5.22 0.43
N GLN A 89 15.48 4.32 0.45
CA GLN A 89 16.70 4.43 -0.35
C GLN A 89 16.51 3.77 -1.73
N LEU A 90 17.15 4.33 -2.76
CA LEU A 90 17.28 3.62 -4.03
C LEU A 90 18.11 2.33 -3.88
N GLY A 91 17.97 1.41 -4.82
CA GLY A 91 18.73 0.15 -4.79
C GLY A 91 18.20 -0.88 -3.78
N LYS A 92 17.12 -0.57 -3.07
CA LYS A 92 16.55 -1.39 -2.00
C LYS A 92 15.10 -1.76 -2.25
N VAL A 93 14.68 -2.84 -1.61
CA VAL A 93 13.29 -3.19 -1.36
C VAL A 93 12.98 -2.85 0.08
N HIS A 94 11.92 -2.09 0.28
CA HIS A 94 11.42 -1.69 1.59
C HIS A 94 10.12 -2.40 1.87
N PHE A 95 9.99 -2.95 3.07
CA PHE A 95 8.75 -3.49 3.57
C PHE A 95 8.49 -2.98 4.98
N TRP A 96 7.36 -2.32 5.18
CA TRP A 96 6.91 -1.94 6.51
C TRP A 96 5.48 -2.39 6.73
N GLU A 97 5.18 -2.73 7.97
CA GLU A 97 3.88 -3.26 8.38
C GLU A 97 3.39 -2.42 9.55
N MET A 98 2.14 -1.98 9.47
CA MET A 98 1.46 -1.35 10.60
C MET A 98 0.26 -2.15 11.04
N ARG A 99 -0.11 -1.99 12.30
CA ARG A 99 -1.32 -2.52 12.89
C ARG A 99 -2.31 -1.41 13.15
N VAL A 100 -3.54 -1.63 12.73
CA VAL A 100 -4.66 -0.76 13.06
C VAL A 100 -5.11 -1.06 14.49
N ILE A 101 -4.98 -0.09 15.40
CA ILE A 101 -5.24 -0.31 16.83
C ILE A 101 -6.67 0.04 17.23
N THR A 102 -7.21 1.14 16.72
CA THR A 102 -8.58 1.61 17.00
C THR A 102 -9.51 1.32 15.83
N VAL A 103 -10.81 1.45 16.06
CA VAL A 103 -11.81 1.43 14.98
C VAL A 103 -11.49 2.55 13.99
N LEU A 104 -11.47 2.21 12.69
CA LEU A 104 -11.33 3.18 11.61
C LEU A 104 -12.68 3.79 11.28
N ALA A 105 -12.71 5.12 11.20
CA ALA A 105 -13.90 5.92 10.93
C ALA A 105 -13.50 7.20 10.16
N GLY A 106 -14.43 8.13 9.99
CA GLY A 106 -14.20 9.37 9.27
C GLY A 106 -14.16 9.18 7.75
N THR A 107 -13.78 10.24 7.05
CA THR A 107 -13.70 10.26 5.58
C THR A 107 -12.70 9.23 5.09
N ASP A 108 -11.48 9.26 5.62
CA ASP A 108 -10.45 8.29 5.25
C ASP A 108 -9.36 8.10 6.32
N VAL A 109 -8.74 6.93 6.24
CA VAL A 109 -7.46 6.55 6.83
C VAL A 109 -6.69 5.82 5.75
N MET A 110 -5.54 6.36 5.35
CA MET A 110 -4.79 5.86 4.21
C MET A 110 -3.34 5.57 4.56
N PHE A 111 -2.77 4.61 3.84
CA PHE A 111 -1.39 4.15 3.99
C PHE A 111 -0.70 4.21 2.65
N GLY A 112 0.56 4.63 2.60
CA GLY A 112 1.28 4.67 1.35
C GLY A 112 2.59 5.42 1.42
N ILE A 113 2.87 6.20 0.38
CA ILE A 113 4.14 6.90 0.21
C ILE A 113 3.91 8.30 -0.35
N GLY A 114 4.87 9.18 -0.14
CA GLY A 114 4.92 10.47 -0.82
C GLY A 114 6.35 10.97 -1.00
N THR A 115 6.52 11.92 -1.91
CA THR A 115 7.81 12.56 -2.17
C THR A 115 8.13 13.60 -1.09
N ASP A 116 9.35 14.10 -1.08
CA ASP A 116 9.73 15.30 -0.29
C ASP A 116 8.97 16.57 -0.69
N SER A 117 8.41 16.62 -1.89
CA SER A 117 7.63 17.76 -2.38
C SER A 117 6.15 17.73 -1.94
N PHE A 118 5.70 16.66 -1.29
CA PHE A 118 4.32 16.55 -0.81
C PHE A 118 4.11 17.38 0.48
N ASN A 119 3.18 18.33 0.44
CA ASN A 119 2.88 19.21 1.58
C ASN A 119 2.01 18.48 2.63
N LEU A 120 2.59 18.21 3.80
CA LEU A 120 1.92 17.49 4.89
C LEU A 120 0.77 18.28 5.54
N GLU A 121 0.81 19.61 5.49
CA GLU A 121 -0.18 20.50 6.14
C GLU A 121 -1.29 20.96 5.19
N GLN A 122 -1.26 20.54 3.92
CA GLN A 122 -2.21 20.98 2.88
C GLN A 122 -3.68 20.78 3.28
N PHE A 123 -3.97 19.75 4.07
CA PHE A 123 -5.33 19.32 4.40
C PHE A 123 -5.69 19.47 5.88
N LYS A 124 -4.95 20.29 6.65
CA LYS A 124 -5.16 20.51 8.08
C LYS A 124 -6.62 20.83 8.47
N PHE A 125 -7.34 21.53 7.60
CA PHE A 125 -8.74 21.94 7.80
C PHE A 125 -9.73 21.34 6.78
N HIS A 126 -9.31 20.28 6.08
CA HIS A 126 -10.11 19.64 5.03
C HIS A 126 -10.18 18.14 5.27
N PHE A 127 -11.39 17.57 5.35
CA PHE A 127 -11.59 16.14 5.51
C PHE A 127 -11.55 15.42 4.17
N VAL A 128 -10.38 14.92 3.77
CA VAL A 128 -10.16 14.31 2.46
C VAL A 128 -9.31 13.03 2.51
N SER A 129 -9.45 12.18 1.49
CA SER A 129 -8.51 11.11 1.15
C SER A 129 -7.21 11.73 0.63
N ALA A 130 -6.28 12.09 1.51
CA ALA A 130 -5.15 12.97 1.20
C ALA A 130 -4.04 12.35 0.34
N LEU A 131 -3.66 11.10 0.62
CA LEU A 131 -2.59 10.43 -0.13
C LEU A 131 -3.06 10.07 -1.53
N GLY A 132 -2.36 10.56 -2.54
CA GLY A 132 -2.73 10.39 -3.94
C GLY A 132 -3.65 11.46 -4.51
N THR A 133 -3.94 12.54 -3.77
CA THR A 133 -4.67 13.71 -4.30
C THR A 133 -3.94 14.40 -5.45
N ASN A 134 -2.62 14.28 -5.48
CA ASN A 134 -1.76 14.85 -6.50
C ASN A 134 -0.72 13.80 -6.96
N SER A 135 0.21 14.23 -7.81
CA SER A 135 1.29 13.38 -8.34
C SER A 135 2.44 13.10 -7.37
N GLN A 136 2.41 13.70 -6.18
CA GLN A 136 3.49 13.62 -5.19
C GLN A 136 3.25 12.56 -4.12
N SER A 137 2.12 11.85 -4.14
CA SER A 137 1.84 10.75 -3.20
C SER A 137 1.00 9.64 -3.82
N TRP A 138 1.01 8.47 -3.16
CA TRP A 138 0.24 7.28 -3.52
C TRP A 138 -0.36 6.72 -2.24
N GLY A 139 -1.65 6.40 -2.25
CA GLY A 139 -2.36 5.97 -1.05
C GLY A 139 -3.21 4.72 -1.27
N TYR A 140 -3.34 3.92 -0.21
CA TYR A 140 -4.30 2.82 -0.06
C TYR A 140 -5.22 3.13 1.12
N SER A 141 -6.51 3.29 0.83
CA SER A 141 -7.56 3.64 1.78
C SER A 141 -8.10 2.41 2.52
N TYR A 142 -8.52 2.60 3.78
CA TYR A 142 -9.27 1.58 4.54
C TYR A 142 -10.57 1.12 3.86
N ASN A 143 -11.06 1.90 2.89
CA ASN A 143 -12.18 1.55 2.03
C ASN A 143 -11.83 0.62 0.86
N GLY A 144 -10.60 0.10 0.78
CA GLY A 144 -10.21 -0.89 -0.24
C GLY A 144 -9.84 -0.28 -1.60
N LYS A 145 -9.60 1.04 -1.65
CA LYS A 145 -9.26 1.76 -2.89
C LYS A 145 -7.81 2.25 -2.86
N ILE A 146 -7.17 2.30 -4.02
CA ILE A 146 -5.90 3.03 -4.21
C ILE A 146 -6.16 4.37 -4.87
N GLN A 147 -5.29 5.35 -4.61
CA GLN A 147 -5.39 6.70 -5.12
C GLN A 147 -4.03 7.27 -5.54
N HIS A 148 -4.01 7.94 -6.70
CA HIS A 148 -2.86 8.72 -7.21
C HIS A 148 -3.33 9.72 -8.28
N CYS A 149 -2.75 10.92 -8.33
CA CYS A 149 -3.16 11.98 -9.27
C CYS A 149 -4.65 12.34 -9.23
N GLY A 150 -5.31 12.16 -8.08
CA GLY A 150 -6.75 12.38 -7.91
C GLY A 150 -7.63 11.21 -8.36
N ASP A 151 -7.08 10.23 -9.10
CA ASP A 151 -7.82 9.07 -9.55
C ASP A 151 -7.92 8.02 -8.45
N GLN A 152 -9.14 7.55 -8.18
CA GLN A 152 -9.42 6.47 -7.24
C GLN A 152 -9.86 5.21 -7.97
N LEU A 153 -9.21 4.08 -7.65
CA LEU A 153 -9.52 2.78 -8.25
C LEU A 153 -9.79 1.73 -7.16
N PRO A 154 -10.80 0.84 -7.34
CA PRO A 154 -10.93 -0.36 -6.53
C PRO A 154 -9.66 -1.21 -6.65
N TYR A 155 -9.20 -1.78 -5.54
CA TYR A 155 -7.95 -2.54 -5.53
C TYR A 155 -7.98 -3.72 -4.56
N GLY A 156 -8.31 -3.48 -3.30
CA GLY A 156 -8.30 -4.50 -2.24
C GLY A 156 -9.60 -4.54 -1.46
N GLN A 157 -9.66 -5.43 -0.48
CA GLN A 157 -10.77 -5.46 0.46
C GLN A 157 -10.74 -4.25 1.39
N LYS A 158 -11.91 -3.89 1.93
CA LYS A 158 -11.99 -2.97 3.06
C LYS A 158 -11.35 -3.63 4.29
N PHE A 159 -10.73 -2.86 5.16
CA PHE A 159 -10.15 -3.39 6.39
C PHE A 159 -10.51 -2.54 7.60
N SER A 160 -10.22 -3.06 8.79
CA SER A 160 -10.71 -2.48 10.03
C SER A 160 -9.72 -2.69 11.19
N GLN A 161 -10.21 -2.46 12.41
CA GLN A 161 -9.44 -2.62 13.62
C GLN A 161 -8.80 -4.01 13.72
N GLY A 162 -7.53 -4.05 14.11
CA GLY A 162 -6.77 -5.28 14.30
C GLY A 162 -6.15 -5.86 13.04
N CYS A 163 -6.46 -5.34 11.85
CA CYS A 163 -5.77 -5.74 10.62
C CYS A 163 -4.31 -5.25 10.63
N LEU A 164 -3.45 -6.03 9.99
CA LEU A 164 -2.10 -5.61 9.61
C LEU A 164 -2.11 -5.09 8.17
N VAL A 165 -1.59 -3.90 7.95
CA VAL A 165 -1.43 -3.29 6.63
C VAL A 165 0.06 -3.23 6.33
N GLY A 166 0.50 -4.02 5.36
CA GLY A 166 1.88 -4.03 4.89
C GLY A 166 2.04 -3.24 3.59
N ILE A 167 3.21 -2.65 3.39
CA ILE A 167 3.55 -1.92 2.17
C ILE A 167 4.91 -2.41 1.70
N TYR A 168 4.95 -2.90 0.48
CA TYR A 168 6.15 -3.32 -0.23
C TYR A 168 6.48 -2.28 -1.30
N LEU A 169 7.67 -1.70 -1.20
CA LEU A 169 8.19 -0.75 -2.17
C LEU A 169 9.53 -1.22 -2.71
N ASP A 170 9.55 -1.54 -4.00
CA ASP A 170 10.75 -1.83 -4.75
C ASP A 170 11.27 -0.55 -5.41
N ARG A 171 12.29 0.07 -4.80
CA ARG A 171 12.92 1.30 -5.32
C ARG A 171 13.86 1.06 -6.48
N THR A 172 14.05 -0.19 -6.92
CA THR A 172 14.80 -0.48 -8.16
C THR A 172 13.89 -0.57 -9.37
N ARG A 173 12.70 -1.19 -9.21
CA ARG A 173 11.72 -1.36 -10.28
C ARG A 173 10.64 -0.29 -10.29
N GLY A 174 10.52 0.50 -9.23
CA GLY A 174 9.43 1.46 -9.05
C GLY A 174 8.09 0.76 -8.82
N HIS A 175 8.07 -0.36 -8.10
CA HIS A 175 6.84 -1.12 -7.84
C HIS A 175 6.35 -0.91 -6.41
N LEU A 176 5.08 -0.56 -6.27
CA LEU A 176 4.39 -0.42 -4.99
C LEU A 176 3.27 -1.44 -4.90
N GLU A 177 3.24 -2.15 -3.79
CA GLU A 177 2.28 -3.21 -3.50
C GLU A 177 1.84 -3.14 -2.04
N PHE A 178 0.57 -3.42 -1.78
CA PHE A 178 0.02 -3.42 -0.43
C PHE A 178 -0.32 -4.85 -0.01
N TYR A 179 -0.25 -5.07 1.30
CA TYR A 179 -0.53 -6.34 1.94
C TYR A 179 -1.58 -6.13 3.02
N LEU A 180 -2.47 -7.10 3.18
CA LEU A 180 -3.46 -7.12 4.24
C LEU A 180 -3.36 -8.43 4.99
N ASN A 181 -3.11 -8.35 6.30
CA ASN A 181 -2.85 -9.51 7.15
C ASN A 181 -1.78 -10.44 6.55
N ARG A 182 -0.70 -9.84 6.01
CA ARG A 182 0.43 -10.50 5.36
C ARG A 182 0.12 -11.24 4.07
N ARG A 183 -1.09 -11.07 3.52
CA ARG A 183 -1.43 -11.52 2.16
C ARG A 183 -1.22 -10.37 1.19
N SER A 184 -0.55 -10.66 0.07
CA SER A 184 -0.38 -9.71 -1.03
C SER A 184 -1.75 -9.37 -1.66
N LEU A 185 -1.95 -8.09 -1.97
CA LEU A 185 -3.11 -7.61 -2.75
C LEU A 185 -2.76 -7.39 -4.24
N GLY A 186 -1.55 -7.80 -4.66
CA GLY A 186 -1.02 -7.60 -6.01
C GLY A 186 -0.43 -6.21 -6.25
N VAL A 187 0.33 -6.01 -7.32
CA VAL A 187 1.01 -4.72 -7.58
C VAL A 187 -0.02 -3.59 -7.84
N ALA A 188 0.04 -2.52 -7.04
CA ALA A 188 -0.81 -1.35 -7.17
C ALA A 188 -0.29 -0.36 -8.23
N TYR A 189 1.02 -0.09 -8.20
CA TYR A 189 1.67 0.85 -9.11
C TYR A 189 3.02 0.31 -9.57
N THR A 190 3.39 0.58 -10.83
CA THR A 190 4.66 0.15 -11.45
C THR A 190 5.55 1.32 -11.90
N ASN A 191 5.10 2.55 -11.66
CA ASN A 191 5.70 3.80 -12.13
C ASN A 191 6.15 4.70 -10.97
N ILE A 192 6.50 4.13 -9.81
CA ILE A 192 7.04 4.93 -8.71
C ILE A 192 8.40 5.51 -9.13
N PRO A 193 8.68 6.81 -8.88
CA PRO A 193 9.94 7.43 -9.27
C PRO A 193 11.18 6.69 -8.76
N THR A 194 12.11 6.44 -9.68
CA THR A 194 13.43 5.82 -9.41
C THR A 194 14.58 6.81 -9.60
N ASP A 195 14.28 8.09 -9.84
CA ASP A 195 15.28 9.16 -9.90
C ASP A 195 15.93 9.35 -8.52
N PRO A 196 17.28 9.39 -8.42
CA PRO A 196 18.01 9.68 -7.18
C PRO A 196 17.68 11.00 -6.50
N ASN A 197 17.21 11.99 -7.26
CA ASN A 197 16.85 13.31 -6.75
C ASN A 197 15.46 13.31 -6.09
N VAL A 198 14.62 12.31 -6.37
CA VAL A 198 13.28 12.20 -5.78
C VAL A 198 13.35 11.34 -4.52
N LYS A 199 13.24 11.99 -3.38
CA LYS A 199 13.18 11.32 -2.08
C LYS A 199 11.75 10.86 -1.84
N ILE A 200 11.58 9.59 -1.46
CA ILE A 200 10.28 8.99 -1.17
C ILE A 200 10.25 8.59 0.30
N TYR A 201 9.16 8.92 0.99
CA TYR A 201 8.95 8.63 2.40
C TYR A 201 7.72 7.72 2.55
N PRO A 202 7.72 6.83 3.55
CA PRO A 202 6.50 6.16 3.98
C PRO A 202 5.57 7.22 4.58
N MET A 203 4.27 7.11 4.32
CA MET A 203 3.26 8.04 4.81
C MET A 203 1.99 7.32 5.26
N VAL A 204 1.34 7.90 6.25
CA VAL A 204 0.01 7.50 6.71
C VAL A 204 -0.78 8.75 7.03
N CYS A 205 -2.06 8.76 6.68
CA CYS A 205 -2.95 9.87 7.02
C CYS A 205 -4.24 9.38 7.66
N SER A 206 -4.86 10.24 8.46
CA SER A 206 -6.15 9.97 9.08
C SER A 206 -6.97 11.24 9.18
N THR A 207 -8.28 11.09 9.07
CA THR A 207 -9.29 12.10 9.41
C THR A 207 -9.96 11.81 10.75
N ALA A 208 -9.74 10.62 11.32
CA ALA A 208 -10.46 10.14 12.49
C ALA A 208 -9.82 10.60 13.80
N ALA A 209 -10.62 11.24 14.63
CA ALA A 209 -10.26 11.60 15.99
C ALA A 209 -9.81 10.37 16.80
N LYS A 210 -8.74 10.51 17.58
CA LYS A 210 -8.20 9.46 18.46
C LYS A 210 -7.88 8.14 17.75
N SER A 211 -7.64 8.17 16.44
CA SER A 211 -7.28 6.97 15.71
C SER A 211 -5.82 6.61 15.94
N VAL A 212 -5.55 5.32 16.15
CA VAL A 212 -4.21 4.84 16.47
C VAL A 212 -3.74 3.80 15.47
N VAL A 213 -2.53 4.01 14.96
CA VAL A 213 -1.80 3.12 14.07
C VAL A 213 -0.45 2.80 14.70
N ARG A 214 -0.10 1.52 14.80
CA ARG A 214 1.18 1.06 15.35
C ARG A 214 2.11 0.59 14.24
N LEU A 215 3.35 1.07 14.20
CA LEU A 215 4.40 0.48 13.37
C LEU A 215 4.87 -0.85 13.97
N ILE A 216 4.75 -1.94 13.21
CA ILE A 216 5.18 -3.29 13.62
C ILE A 216 6.61 -3.55 13.17
N ASN A 217 6.92 -3.23 11.90
CA ASN A 217 8.22 -3.48 11.29
C ASN A 217 8.51 -2.42 10.23
N SER A 218 9.80 -2.11 10.01
CA SER A 218 10.27 -1.27 8.90
C SER A 218 11.59 -1.81 8.36
N THR A 219 11.53 -2.82 7.49
CA THR A 219 12.70 -3.50 6.92
C THR A 219 13.09 -2.92 5.56
N SER A 220 14.38 -2.79 5.33
CA SER A 220 14.99 -2.28 4.10
C SER A 220 16.16 -3.17 3.69
N VAL A 221 15.97 -3.96 2.62
CA VAL A 221 16.99 -4.90 2.12
C VAL A 221 17.52 -4.46 0.77
N ALA A 222 18.80 -4.73 0.49
CA ALA A 222 19.36 -4.50 -0.83
C ALA A 222 18.66 -5.37 -1.89
N ALA A 223 18.38 -4.80 -3.05
CA ALA A 223 17.82 -5.54 -4.17
C ALA A 223 18.90 -6.42 -4.82
N THR A 224 19.00 -7.67 -4.38
CA THR A 224 20.00 -8.64 -4.84
C THR A 224 19.36 -9.75 -5.67
N LEU A 225 20.18 -10.49 -6.43
CA LEU A 225 19.71 -11.71 -7.11
C LEU A 225 19.12 -12.72 -6.10
N GLN A 226 19.69 -12.82 -4.90
CA GLN A 226 19.17 -13.69 -3.85
C GLN A 226 17.74 -13.30 -3.44
N LEU A 227 17.47 -12.01 -3.22
CA LEU A 227 16.12 -11.50 -2.95
C LEU A 227 15.17 -11.84 -4.10
N ARG A 228 15.58 -11.62 -5.35
CA ARG A 228 14.74 -11.91 -6.54
C ARG A 228 14.44 -13.38 -6.72
N ALA A 229 15.43 -14.24 -6.50
CA ALA A 229 15.26 -15.68 -6.54
C ALA A 229 14.29 -16.14 -5.43
N PHE A 230 14.43 -15.60 -4.22
CA PHE A 230 13.51 -15.86 -3.13
C PHE A 230 12.09 -15.38 -3.42
N GLU A 231 11.93 -14.16 -3.95
CA GLU A 231 10.64 -13.59 -4.37
C GLU A 231 9.93 -14.45 -5.44
N ALA A 232 10.69 -14.96 -6.43
CA ALA A 232 10.14 -15.87 -7.44
C ALA A 232 9.72 -17.22 -6.85
N LEU A 233 10.48 -17.74 -5.89
CA LEU A 233 10.20 -19.01 -5.21
C LEU A 233 9.03 -18.87 -4.22
N ALA A 234 8.92 -17.76 -3.50
CA ALA A 234 7.86 -17.49 -2.53
C ALA A 234 6.46 -17.50 -3.15
N LYS A 235 6.34 -17.28 -4.46
CA LYS A 235 5.09 -17.41 -5.23
C LYS A 235 4.65 -18.87 -5.44
N GLN A 236 5.46 -19.85 -5.03
CA GLN A 236 5.21 -21.27 -5.22
C GLN A 236 5.10 -21.95 -3.84
N PRO A 237 3.88 -22.15 -3.30
CA PRO A 237 3.67 -22.61 -1.92
C PRO A 237 4.38 -23.93 -1.58
N VAL A 238 4.37 -24.89 -2.50
CA VAL A 238 5.03 -26.20 -2.32
C VAL A 238 6.53 -26.03 -2.14
N LYS A 239 7.19 -25.25 -3.02
CA LYS A 239 8.63 -24.99 -2.94
C LYS A 239 9.00 -24.17 -1.71
N LEU A 240 8.12 -23.24 -1.31
CA LEU A 240 8.34 -22.46 -0.10
C LEU A 240 8.31 -23.36 1.14
N GLU A 241 7.42 -24.34 1.19
CA GLU A 241 7.36 -25.31 2.29
C GLU A 241 8.61 -26.20 2.33
N GLU A 242 9.07 -26.70 1.18
CA GLU A 242 10.35 -27.41 1.09
C GLU A 242 11.52 -26.57 1.63
N LEU A 243 11.55 -25.26 1.31
CA LEU A 243 12.56 -24.33 1.80
C LEU A 243 12.55 -24.20 3.32
N ARG A 244 11.36 -24.22 3.95
CA ARG A 244 11.22 -24.14 5.42
C ARG A 244 11.91 -25.28 6.14
N GLN A 245 11.98 -26.44 5.49
CA GLN A 245 12.60 -27.64 6.04
C GLN A 245 14.12 -27.62 5.94
N MET A 246 14.72 -26.69 5.18
CA MET A 246 16.17 -26.61 4.97
C MET A 246 16.84 -25.72 6.03
N PRO A 247 17.60 -26.28 7.00
CA PRO A 247 18.17 -25.49 8.10
C PRO A 247 19.14 -24.40 7.64
N GLY A 248 19.88 -24.65 6.56
CA GLY A 248 20.85 -23.70 6.00
C GLY A 248 20.24 -22.43 5.39
N LEU A 249 18.92 -22.41 5.16
CA LEU A 249 18.21 -21.28 4.54
C LEU A 249 17.38 -20.48 5.55
N LYS A 250 17.39 -20.85 6.83
CA LYS A 250 16.65 -20.15 7.89
C LYS A 250 17.00 -18.67 7.98
N SER A 251 18.27 -18.31 7.80
CA SER A 251 18.72 -16.90 7.82
C SER A 251 18.14 -16.10 6.65
N ILE A 252 18.06 -16.69 5.46
CA ILE A 252 17.46 -16.07 4.27
C ILE A 252 15.96 -15.89 4.47
N MET A 253 15.30 -16.90 5.04
CA MET A 253 13.88 -16.81 5.39
C MET A 253 13.58 -15.72 6.41
N GLN A 254 14.42 -15.55 7.43
CA GLN A 254 14.29 -14.47 8.40
C GLN A 254 14.54 -13.10 7.73
N LEU A 255 15.56 -13.01 6.87
CA LEU A 255 15.88 -11.77 6.16
C LEU A 255 14.73 -11.31 5.26
N TYR A 256 14.09 -12.23 4.57
CA TYR A 256 12.99 -11.98 3.62
C TYR A 256 11.63 -12.43 4.15
N TRP A 257 11.44 -12.38 5.47
CA TRP A 257 10.24 -12.88 6.15
C TRP A 257 8.94 -12.35 5.54
N PHE A 258 8.94 -11.11 5.02
CA PHE A 258 7.76 -10.46 4.45
C PHE A 258 7.31 -11.05 3.11
N LEU A 259 8.19 -11.79 2.41
CA LEU A 259 7.84 -12.58 1.23
C LEU A 259 7.35 -13.98 1.61
N ALA A 260 7.68 -14.45 2.81
CA ALA A 260 7.30 -15.75 3.34
C ALA A 260 6.78 -15.64 4.78
N PRO A 261 5.70 -14.86 5.01
CA PRO A 261 5.28 -14.48 6.34
C PRO A 261 4.93 -15.71 7.20
N PRO A 262 5.21 -15.66 8.52
CA PRO A 262 4.76 -16.72 9.41
C PRO A 262 3.23 -16.76 9.48
N VAL A 263 2.72 -17.96 9.79
CA VAL A 263 1.29 -18.30 9.73
C VAL A 263 0.45 -17.34 10.59
N ARG A 264 -0.76 -17.03 10.10
CA ARG A 264 -1.75 -16.19 10.77
C ARG A 264 -2.12 -16.76 12.14
N TYR A 265 -2.19 -15.91 13.17
CA TYR A 265 -2.50 -16.31 14.55
C TYR A 265 -4.00 -16.11 14.89
N SER A 266 -4.93 -16.52 14.02
CA SER A 266 -6.36 -16.58 14.41
C SER A 266 -6.65 -17.96 15.00
N ARG A 267 -7.28 -18.00 16.18
CA ARG A 267 -7.75 -19.23 16.83
C ARG A 267 -9.06 -19.71 16.22
N CYS A 268 -9.80 -18.82 15.56
CA CYS A 268 -11.07 -19.12 14.90
C CYS A 268 -10.93 -19.59 13.43
N SER A 269 -9.81 -19.32 12.74
CA SER A 269 -9.51 -19.96 11.45
C SER A 269 -8.90 -21.35 11.68
N ARG A 270 -9.74 -22.35 11.95
CA ARG A 270 -9.30 -23.75 12.08
C ARG A 270 -8.99 -24.43 10.75
N ASP A 271 -9.41 -23.83 9.64
CA ASP A 271 -8.97 -24.25 8.32
C ASP A 271 -7.91 -23.30 7.77
N PRO A 272 -6.86 -23.82 7.10
CA PRO A 272 -6.13 -23.06 6.11
C PRO A 272 -7.09 -22.86 4.93
N ASP A 273 -8.15 -22.08 5.14
CA ASP A 273 -8.97 -21.59 4.05
C ASP A 273 -8.00 -20.78 3.19
N LEU A 274 -7.71 -21.36 2.03
CA LEU A 274 -7.47 -20.58 0.83
C LEU A 274 -8.70 -19.70 0.67
N GLU A 275 -8.74 -18.58 1.42
CA GLU A 275 -9.78 -17.56 1.31
C GLU A 275 -9.88 -17.27 -0.18
N LEU A 276 -11.09 -17.20 -0.75
CA LEU A 276 -11.34 -16.99 -2.19
C LEU A 276 -10.49 -15.85 -2.85
N GLY A 277 -9.86 -14.98 -2.05
CA GLY A 277 -8.82 -14.05 -2.47
C GLY A 277 -7.52 -14.70 -2.98
N ASP A 278 -7.11 -15.86 -2.48
CA ASP A 278 -5.93 -16.62 -2.94
C ASP A 278 -6.15 -17.12 -4.39
N GLU A 279 -7.38 -17.55 -4.71
CA GLU A 279 -7.83 -17.89 -6.08
C GLU A 279 -7.89 -16.64 -6.98
N ALA A 280 -8.31 -15.47 -6.46
CA ALA A 280 -8.42 -14.24 -7.24
C ALA A 280 -7.06 -13.61 -7.58
N VAL A 281 -6.07 -13.71 -6.69
CA VAL A 281 -4.68 -13.28 -6.97
C VAL A 281 -4.08 -14.15 -8.08
N LEU A 282 -4.35 -15.46 -8.10
CA LEU A 282 -3.94 -16.37 -9.18
C LEU A 282 -4.76 -16.18 -10.47
N SER A 283 -6.06 -15.87 -10.35
CA SER A 283 -7.01 -15.74 -11.47
C SER A 283 -6.98 -14.36 -12.15
N SER A 284 -6.44 -13.33 -11.51
CA SER A 284 -6.21 -12.02 -12.14
C SER A 284 -5.25 -12.10 -13.34
N SER A 285 -4.39 -13.12 -13.37
CA SER A 285 -3.61 -13.55 -14.55
C SER A 285 -4.50 -13.96 -15.73
N LYS A 286 -5.62 -14.64 -15.46
CA LYS A 286 -6.58 -15.12 -16.48
C LYS A 286 -7.58 -14.05 -16.91
N LEU A 287 -8.01 -13.17 -15.99
CA LEU A 287 -8.92 -12.05 -16.30
C LEU A 287 -8.27 -10.99 -17.20
N ARG A 288 -6.93 -10.86 -17.19
CA ARG A 288 -6.20 -10.02 -18.16
C ARG A 288 -6.18 -10.61 -19.57
N LEU A 289 -6.29 -11.95 -19.72
CA LEU A 289 -6.44 -12.59 -21.04
C LEU A 289 -7.89 -12.53 -21.56
N GLY A 290 -8.89 -12.55 -20.68
CA GLY A 290 -10.31 -12.60 -21.08
C GLY A 290 -10.89 -11.33 -21.68
N ARG A 291 -10.21 -10.17 -21.58
CA ARG A 291 -10.71 -8.89 -22.13
C ARG A 291 -10.22 -8.58 -23.55
N LYS A 292 -9.54 -9.54 -24.19
CA LYS A 292 -8.98 -9.41 -25.55
C LYS A 292 -9.42 -10.51 -26.52
N HIS A 293 -10.61 -11.11 -26.36
CA HIS A 293 -11.23 -11.86 -27.46
C HIS A 293 -12.75 -11.70 -27.43
N LYS A 294 -13.21 -10.65 -28.09
CA LYS A 294 -14.57 -10.63 -28.64
C LYS A 294 -14.50 -9.97 -30.01
N TYR A 295 -13.97 -10.69 -30.99
CA TYR A 295 -14.39 -10.68 -32.39
C TYR A 295 -13.64 -11.77 -33.18
N ARG A 296 -14.42 -12.50 -33.98
CA ARG A 296 -14.11 -13.54 -34.98
C ARG A 296 -14.00 -15.00 -34.50
N GLU A 297 -15.10 -15.72 -34.73
CA GLU A 297 -15.15 -17.15 -35.05
C GLU A 297 -14.42 -17.45 -36.36
N SER A 298 -13.59 -18.49 -36.37
CA SER A 298 -13.55 -19.55 -37.40
C SER A 298 -12.47 -20.57 -37.04
N ASP A 299 -12.93 -21.80 -36.80
CA ASP A 299 -12.37 -23.14 -37.03
C ASP A 299 -10.85 -23.43 -37.06
N ASP A 300 -10.59 -24.63 -36.51
CA ASP A 300 -9.51 -25.59 -36.77
C ASP A 300 -8.24 -25.65 -35.89
N VAL A 301 -7.80 -26.91 -35.79
CA VAL A 301 -7.00 -27.61 -34.78
C VAL A 301 -5.50 -27.54 -35.08
N ASN A 302 -4.62 -27.32 -34.08
CA ASN A 302 -3.49 -28.21 -33.74
C ASN A 302 -2.46 -27.63 -32.72
N ILE A 303 -1.68 -28.60 -32.24
CA ILE A 303 -0.67 -28.71 -31.18
C ILE A 303 0.63 -27.91 -31.44
N ASP A 304 1.30 -27.57 -30.32
CA ASP A 304 2.67 -27.05 -30.13
C ASP A 304 3.00 -25.68 -30.73
N ASP A 305 3.29 -24.71 -29.86
CA ASP A 305 4.53 -23.93 -29.98
C ASP A 305 4.87 -23.21 -28.67
N ASP A 306 6.07 -23.54 -28.18
CA ASP A 306 6.84 -22.85 -27.17
C ASP A 306 7.37 -21.51 -27.73
N LEU A 307 7.73 -20.57 -26.86
CA LEU A 307 8.29 -19.23 -27.15
C LEU A 307 7.36 -18.18 -27.80
N ASP A 308 6.82 -17.28 -26.96
CA ASP A 308 6.82 -15.84 -27.33
C ASP A 308 6.68 -14.90 -26.11
N LEU A 309 7.73 -14.84 -25.28
CA LEU A 309 7.76 -13.97 -24.08
C LEU A 309 8.20 -12.52 -24.34
N TYR A 310 8.41 -12.11 -25.60
CA TYR A 310 8.95 -10.77 -25.94
C TYR A 310 8.19 -10.01 -27.06
N ALA A 311 6.97 -10.40 -27.42
CA ALA A 311 6.25 -9.79 -28.55
C ALA A 311 5.74 -8.34 -28.33
N ASN A 312 5.91 -7.74 -27.15
CA ASN A 312 5.44 -6.38 -26.86
C ASN A 312 6.54 -5.29 -26.84
N ALA A 313 7.77 -5.61 -27.23
CA ALA A 313 8.91 -4.69 -27.13
C ALA A 313 9.04 -3.66 -28.28
N HIS A 314 8.17 -3.65 -29.30
CA HIS A 314 8.33 -2.72 -30.43
C HIS A 314 7.02 -2.15 -30.99
N LYS A 315 6.34 -1.25 -30.26
CA LYS A 315 5.36 -0.30 -30.85
C LYS A 315 5.29 1.05 -30.13
N ILE A 316 6.43 1.72 -29.95
CA ILE A 316 6.47 3.17 -29.69
C ILE A 316 7.50 3.78 -30.66
N PRO A 317 7.12 4.73 -31.54
CA PRO A 317 8.04 5.31 -32.51
C PRO A 317 9.11 6.16 -31.80
N PRO A 318 10.38 6.10 -32.23
CA PRO A 318 11.44 6.89 -31.60
C PRO A 318 11.29 8.38 -31.95
N ARG A 319 11.32 9.24 -30.92
CA ARG A 319 11.56 10.67 -31.07
C ARG A 319 12.95 10.88 -31.70
N ARG A 320 13.01 11.40 -32.93
CA ARG A 320 14.26 11.87 -33.55
C ARG A 320 14.66 13.22 -32.94
N ARG A 321 15.90 13.32 -32.46
CA ARG A 321 16.59 14.57 -32.13
C ARG A 321 17.35 15.07 -33.37
N GLU A 322 16.90 16.23 -33.84
CA GLU A 322 17.55 17.35 -34.58
C GLU A 322 18.79 17.13 -35.46
N ARG A 323 18.72 17.65 -36.70
CA ARG A 323 19.80 18.41 -37.36
C ARG A 323 19.23 19.42 -38.38
N SER A 324 19.74 20.65 -38.25
CA SER A 324 19.76 21.84 -39.13
C SER A 324 19.33 21.72 -40.59
N SER A 325 18.50 22.66 -41.07
CA SER A 325 18.88 23.80 -41.95
C SER A 325 17.64 24.41 -42.63
N ASP A 326 17.51 25.73 -42.51
CA ASP A 326 16.99 26.73 -43.45
C ASP A 326 15.50 26.81 -43.89
N GLU A 327 15.02 28.06 -43.73
CA GLU A 327 14.05 28.84 -44.51
C GLU A 327 12.52 28.77 -44.27
N GLU A 328 12.03 29.92 -43.75
CA GLU A 328 10.81 30.70 -44.07
C GLU A 328 9.53 30.00 -44.54
N TYR A 329 8.43 30.15 -43.80
CA TYR A 329 7.31 31.05 -44.17
C TYR A 329 6.26 31.15 -43.05
N ALA A 330 5.48 32.22 -43.13
CA ALA A 330 4.72 32.88 -42.07
C ALA A 330 3.43 32.20 -41.56
N SER A 331 2.99 32.73 -40.40
CA SER A 331 1.62 33.17 -40.05
C SER A 331 0.78 32.35 -39.05
N SER A 332 0.46 33.07 -37.95
CA SER A 332 -0.67 33.01 -37.00
C SER A 332 -0.99 31.67 -36.31
N ILE A 333 -1.21 31.60 -34.99
CA ILE A 333 -2.31 32.25 -34.26
C ILE A 333 -1.89 32.48 -32.79
N HIS A 334 -2.07 33.73 -32.38
CA HIS A 334 -2.04 34.26 -31.02
C HIS A 334 -3.43 34.06 -30.40
N GLU A 335 -3.52 34.05 -29.06
CA GLU A 335 -4.76 34.02 -28.24
C GLU A 335 -5.40 32.61 -28.11
N PHE A 336 -5.69 32.03 -26.94
CA PHE A 336 -6.20 32.59 -25.68
C PHE A 336 -5.66 31.80 -24.47
N CYS A 337 -5.03 32.50 -23.53
CA CYS A 337 -5.00 32.13 -22.11
C CYS A 337 -5.88 33.16 -21.37
N ASP A 338 -6.34 32.76 -20.20
CA ASP A 338 -7.09 33.53 -19.19
C ASP A 338 -8.61 33.34 -19.20
N GLU A 339 -9.10 32.65 -18.18
CA GLU A 339 -10.16 33.19 -17.31
C GLU A 339 -10.21 32.40 -15.99
N TYR A 340 -9.69 33.02 -14.94
CA TYR A 340 -9.88 32.67 -13.53
C TYR A 340 -10.41 33.95 -12.85
N PHE A 341 -11.29 33.77 -11.86
CA PHE A 341 -11.95 34.77 -11.00
C PHE A 341 -13.24 35.40 -11.53
N HIS A 342 -14.37 34.97 -10.96
CA HIS A 342 -15.33 35.84 -10.26
C HIS A 342 -16.41 34.96 -9.63
N TYR A 343 -16.54 34.96 -8.30
CA TYR A 343 -17.83 34.93 -7.59
C TYR A 343 -17.60 35.25 -6.10
N LEU A 344 -17.70 36.55 -5.78
CA LEU A 344 -18.17 37.07 -4.50
C LEU A 344 -18.93 38.36 -4.81
N LEU A 345 -20.25 38.26 -4.79
CA LEU A 345 -21.18 39.29 -4.33
C LEU A 345 -22.39 38.58 -3.73
#